data_AF-A0A2D0IYG7-F1
#
_entry.id   AF-A0A2D0IYG7-F1
#
_cell.length_a   1.000
_cell.length_b   1.000
_cell.length_c   1.000
_cell.angle_alpha   90.00
_cell.angle_beta   90.00
_cell.angle_gamma   90.00
#
_symmetry.space_group_name_H-M   'P 1'
#
loop_
_entity.id
_entity.type
_entity.pdbx_description
1 polymer ?
#
loop_
_entity_poly.entity_id
_entity_poly.type
_entity_poly.pdbx_seq_one_letter_code
_entity_poly.pdbx_strand_id
1 'polypeptide(L)'
;MQSSEGFRDFGSQTPYTVFESYGRFQKDAAAKPFLKYRQEALDNQKQTGSGSSNCIKLMPGKIFEIKSHPHAPLNTRWQVVGISHHGRCPQALGHDASEGTTLSNHFSFISGFDDYRPPFHYKPLADGDETAMVVGPEGGEIFVNKDGAIKVHFHWNRYDQPDDGVSCWVRVAQGWNGNGFGFMAIPRIGQEVIISYLNGDIDRPIVTGCVYNGLNRPPLDLPAEKTRTTFKTKTHKGKGFNELRFEDAKDSEEIYFRGQKDFTAHIRNDAYWHIKHDQKQRIDNNRYHDIRADDHHQVAGSRKITTEGNVSHRIAGSQHIQTGDVTVIDSGQEIHLKSGAGSRVRNHAESGRFITSHTRRYFMTPAK
;
A
#
# COMPACT_ATOMS: atom_id res chain seq x y z
N MET A 1 56.65 33.43 14.74
CA MET A 1 57.34 33.79 13.49
C MET A 1 56.35 33.62 12.35
N GLN A 2 56.11 34.71 11.61
CA GLN A 2 55.34 34.85 10.38
C GLN A 2 53.95 34.19 10.32
N SER A 3 52.94 34.96 10.73
CA SER A 3 51.57 34.80 10.25
C SER A 3 51.56 35.09 8.74
N SER A 4 51.19 34.11 7.93
CA SER A 4 50.97 34.31 6.50
C SER A 4 49.87 35.34 6.27
N GLU A 5 50.17 36.34 5.44
CA GLU A 5 49.32 37.50 5.12
C GLU A 5 48.02 37.15 4.37
N GLY A 6 47.75 35.87 4.08
CA GLY A 6 46.64 35.44 3.23
C GLY A 6 45.32 35.08 3.94
N PHE A 7 45.23 35.11 5.28
CA PHE A 7 44.01 34.66 5.99
C PHE A 7 43.15 35.80 6.56
N ARG A 8 43.36 37.06 6.13
CA ARG A 8 42.64 38.22 6.68
C ARG A 8 41.86 39.03 5.64
N ASP A 9 41.38 38.39 4.58
CA ASP A 9 40.29 38.98 3.80
C ASP A 9 38.97 38.75 4.54
N PHE A 10 38.45 39.82 5.14
CA PHE A 10 37.09 39.84 5.69
C PHE A 10 36.11 39.44 4.59
N GLY A 11 35.42 38.29 4.78
CA GLY A 11 34.38 37.84 3.86
C GLY A 11 34.82 36.87 2.75
N SER A 12 36.03 36.30 2.77
CA SER A 12 36.40 35.25 1.81
C SER A 12 35.46 34.03 1.92
N GLN A 13 35.03 33.45 0.78
CA GLN A 13 34.22 32.23 0.76
C GLN A 13 34.92 31.10 1.51
N THR A 14 34.22 30.48 2.44
CA THR A 14 34.70 29.29 3.14
C THR A 14 34.83 28.12 2.16
N PRO A 15 35.88 27.30 2.22
CA PRO A 15 36.02 26.12 1.34
C PRO A 15 35.04 24.99 1.73
N TYR A 16 34.33 25.13 2.84
CA TYR A 16 33.43 24.13 3.38
C TYR A 16 32.05 24.20 2.72
N THR A 17 31.52 23.04 2.36
CA THR A 17 30.16 22.88 1.85
C THR A 17 29.23 22.44 2.98
N VAL A 18 27.97 22.89 2.93
CA VAL A 18 26.92 22.46 3.85
C VAL A 18 25.94 21.59 3.07
N PHE A 19 25.64 20.40 3.61
CA PHE A 19 24.63 19.50 3.06
C PHE A 19 23.55 19.25 4.10
N GLU A 20 22.30 19.50 3.73
CA GLU A 20 21.12 19.22 4.54
C GLU A 20 20.19 18.28 3.74
N SER A 21 19.90 17.12 4.31
CA SER A 21 18.90 16.22 3.72
C SER A 21 17.50 16.74 4.01
N TYR A 22 16.57 16.54 3.07
CA TYR A 22 15.15 16.93 3.18
C TYR A 22 14.87 18.45 3.17
N GLY A 23 15.16 19.13 2.06
CA GLY A 23 14.85 20.56 1.87
C GLY A 23 13.36 20.93 1.72
N ARG A 24 12.44 19.97 1.93
CA ARG A 24 10.97 20.15 1.97
C ARG A 24 10.28 20.70 0.72
N PHE A 25 10.98 20.75 -0.42
CA PHE A 25 10.40 20.96 -1.74
C PHE A 25 10.19 19.63 -2.47
N GLN A 26 9.29 19.60 -3.46
CA GLN A 26 9.05 18.43 -4.31
C GLN A 26 9.75 18.53 -5.67
N LYS A 27 10.02 19.75 -6.14
CA LYS A 27 10.56 20.03 -7.48
C LYS A 27 11.74 21.00 -7.38
N ASP A 28 12.73 20.83 -8.24
CA ASP A 28 13.97 21.62 -8.24
C ASP A 28 13.74 23.12 -8.42
N ALA A 29 12.75 23.51 -9.22
CA ALA A 29 12.43 24.92 -9.43
C ALA A 29 12.01 25.62 -8.13
N ALA A 30 11.27 24.92 -7.26
CA ALA A 30 10.89 25.44 -5.95
C ALA A 30 12.07 25.43 -4.96
N ALA A 31 13.06 24.55 -5.15
CA ALA A 31 14.23 24.43 -4.28
C ALA A 31 15.13 25.67 -4.30
N LYS A 32 15.39 26.22 -5.50
CA LYS A 32 16.34 27.33 -5.72
C LYS A 32 16.15 28.53 -4.78
N PRO A 33 14.94 29.13 -4.63
CA PRO A 33 14.75 30.25 -3.71
C PRO A 33 14.93 29.86 -2.24
N PHE A 34 14.48 28.68 -1.81
CA PHE A 34 14.66 28.22 -0.43
C PHE A 34 16.14 28.02 -0.07
N LEU A 35 16.90 27.41 -0.98
CA LEU A 35 18.35 27.23 -0.82
C LEU A 35 19.07 28.58 -0.76
N LYS A 36 18.66 29.54 -1.61
CA LYS A 36 19.22 30.90 -1.57
C LYS A 36 18.99 31.55 -0.21
N TYR A 37 17.76 31.52 0.32
CA TYR A 37 17.46 32.08 1.64
C TYR A 37 18.20 31.37 2.78
N ARG A 38 18.36 30.05 2.68
CA ARG A 38 19.14 29.26 3.65
C ARG A 38 20.62 29.65 3.63
N GLN A 39 21.20 29.83 2.44
CA GLN A 39 22.58 30.28 2.28
C GLN A 39 22.76 31.70 2.80
N GLU A 40 21.89 32.63 2.42
CA GLU A 40 21.90 34.02 2.92
C GLU A 40 21.81 34.07 4.46
N ALA A 41 21.01 33.20 5.09
CA ALA A 41 20.91 33.11 6.54
C ALA A 41 22.20 32.62 7.23
N LEU A 42 22.90 31.66 6.62
CA LEU A 42 24.23 31.23 7.08
C LEU A 42 25.27 32.34 6.88
N ASP A 43 25.10 33.12 5.82
CA ASP A 43 26.01 34.18 5.42
C ASP A 43 25.91 35.44 6.28
N ASN A 44 24.80 35.64 7.02
CA ASN A 44 24.62 36.78 7.93
C ASN A 44 25.81 37.02 8.86
N GLN A 45 26.50 35.95 9.27
CA GLN A 45 27.60 36.01 10.23
C GLN A 45 28.98 36.16 9.58
N LYS A 46 29.07 36.21 8.24
CA LYS A 46 30.33 36.36 7.51
C LYS A 46 31.02 37.70 7.81
N GLN A 47 30.25 38.78 7.84
CA GLN A 47 30.76 40.13 8.09
C GLN A 47 29.83 40.85 9.05
N THR A 48 30.20 40.81 10.33
CA THR A 48 29.41 41.43 11.41
C THR A 48 30.27 42.39 12.22
N GLY A 49 29.62 43.33 12.88
CA GLY A 49 30.24 44.25 13.81
C GLY A 49 29.31 44.62 14.94
N SER A 50 29.87 45.23 15.98
CA SER A 50 29.11 45.83 17.07
C SER A 50 29.67 47.21 17.39
N GLY A 51 28.83 48.07 17.96
CA GLY A 51 29.18 49.44 18.28
C GLY A 51 28.31 50.00 19.39
N SER A 52 28.73 51.15 19.91
CA SER A 52 27.94 51.92 20.88
C SER A 52 27.75 53.33 20.35
N SER A 53 26.56 53.91 20.56
CA SER A 53 26.28 55.29 20.17
C SER A 53 25.28 55.96 21.12
N ASN A 54 25.05 57.24 20.92
CA ASN A 54 23.93 57.99 21.50
C ASN A 54 22.83 58.31 20.46
N CYS A 55 22.90 57.71 19.27
CA CYS A 55 22.00 58.00 18.17
C CYS A 55 20.65 57.30 18.36
N ILE A 56 19.62 58.06 18.73
CA ILE A 56 18.25 57.56 18.92
C ILE A 56 17.60 57.01 17.63
N LYS A 57 18.10 57.40 16.46
CA LYS A 57 17.54 57.01 15.16
C LYS A 57 17.95 55.60 14.71
N LEU A 58 18.94 54.98 15.37
CA LEU A 58 19.35 53.62 15.05
C LEU A 58 18.28 52.64 15.53
N MET A 59 17.88 51.74 14.64
CA MET A 59 16.88 50.69 14.84
C MET A 59 17.21 49.51 13.94
N PRO A 60 16.80 48.27 14.28
CA PRO A 60 16.97 47.13 13.39
C PRO A 60 16.34 47.40 12.01
N GLY A 61 17.02 47.02 10.95
CA GLY A 61 16.63 47.29 9.55
C GLY A 61 17.10 48.65 9.01
N LYS A 62 17.65 49.55 9.83
CA LYS A 62 18.24 50.80 9.34
C LYS A 62 19.63 50.55 8.75
N ILE A 63 19.88 51.13 7.58
CA ILE A 63 21.21 51.22 6.98
C ILE A 63 21.86 52.53 7.41
N PHE A 64 23.09 52.46 7.88
CA PHE A 64 23.94 53.60 8.21
C PHE A 64 25.30 53.46 7.53
N GLU A 65 26.07 54.54 7.52
CA GLU A 65 27.41 54.57 6.94
C GLU A 65 28.41 54.90 8.04
N ILE A 66 29.49 54.11 8.14
CA ILE A 66 30.62 54.45 9.00
C ILE A 66 31.56 55.37 8.21
N LYS A 67 32.01 56.46 8.82
CA LYS A 67 32.97 57.39 8.25
C LYS A 67 34.14 57.59 9.21
N SER A 68 35.33 57.87 8.67
CA SER A 68 36.56 58.15 9.43
C SER A 68 37.03 57.02 10.36
N HIS A 69 36.67 55.77 10.08
CA HIS A 69 37.19 54.59 10.77
C HIS A 69 38.67 54.36 10.40
N PRO A 70 39.57 54.10 11.37
CA PRO A 70 41.01 53.93 11.12
C PRO A 70 41.35 52.84 10.10
N HIS A 71 40.54 51.78 10.07
CA HIS A 71 40.59 50.74 9.05
C HIS A 71 39.71 51.14 7.86
N ALA A 72 40.34 51.54 6.75
CA ALA A 72 39.67 52.11 5.58
C ALA A 72 38.49 51.25 5.03
N PRO A 73 38.60 49.92 4.89
CA PRO A 73 37.50 49.07 4.40
C PRO A 73 36.21 49.09 5.24
N LEU A 74 36.26 49.51 6.50
CA LEU A 74 35.05 49.60 7.34
C LEU A 74 34.24 50.89 7.10
N ASN A 75 34.78 51.84 6.35
CA ASN A 75 34.09 53.07 5.95
C ASN A 75 33.12 52.81 4.80
N THR A 76 32.06 52.07 5.10
CA THR A 76 31.06 51.62 4.12
C THR A 76 29.66 51.58 4.74
N ARG A 77 28.70 51.05 3.98
CA ARG A 77 27.32 50.86 4.41
C ARG A 77 27.17 49.63 5.28
N TRP A 78 26.42 49.78 6.36
CA TRP A 78 26.13 48.75 7.34
C TRP A 78 24.65 48.76 7.70
N GLN A 79 24.07 47.58 7.92
CA GLN A 79 22.69 47.41 8.34
C GLN A 79 22.64 46.99 9.81
N VAL A 80 21.89 47.72 10.63
CA VAL A 80 21.63 47.33 12.03
C VAL A 80 20.72 46.11 12.06
N VAL A 81 21.13 45.05 12.77
CA VAL A 81 20.32 43.81 12.96
C VAL A 81 19.82 43.66 14.39
N GLY A 82 20.44 44.31 15.35
CA GLY A 82 20.04 44.30 16.75
C GLY A 82 20.49 45.58 17.45
N ILE A 83 19.68 46.08 18.39
CA ILE A 83 20.04 47.25 19.20
C ILE A 83 19.37 47.15 20.56
N SER A 84 20.10 47.54 21.60
CA SER A 84 19.61 47.75 22.96
C SER A 84 19.80 49.21 23.32
N HIS A 85 18.72 49.89 23.68
CA HIS A 85 18.73 51.29 24.11
C HIS A 85 18.68 51.36 25.64
N HIS A 86 19.53 52.20 26.22
CA HIS A 86 19.60 52.46 27.64
C HIS A 86 19.55 53.97 27.89
N GLY A 87 18.50 54.41 28.58
CA GLY A 87 18.28 55.80 28.94
C GLY A 87 18.41 56.02 30.44
N ARG A 88 19.09 57.09 30.84
CA ARG A 88 19.19 57.54 32.23
C ARG A 88 18.64 58.97 32.31
N CYS A 89 17.68 59.20 33.21
CA CYS A 89 17.08 60.51 33.44
C CYS A 89 17.24 60.91 34.92
N PRO A 90 18.42 61.38 35.34
CA PRO A 90 18.69 61.74 36.74
C PRO A 90 17.76 62.84 37.28
N GLN A 91 17.31 63.76 36.42
CA GLN A 91 16.45 64.90 36.79
C GLN A 91 15.06 64.48 37.28
N ALA A 92 14.59 63.29 36.91
CA ALA A 92 13.26 62.80 37.29
C ALA A 92 13.13 62.52 38.80
N LEU A 93 14.24 62.45 39.55
CA LEU A 93 14.27 62.15 40.98
C LEU A 93 14.21 63.38 41.90
N GLY A 94 14.28 64.60 41.34
CA GLY A 94 14.17 65.85 42.10
C GLY A 94 15.44 66.25 42.88
N HIS A 95 15.89 67.48 42.63
CA HIS A 95 17.03 68.20 43.23
C HIS A 95 18.46 67.67 42.96
N ASP A 96 19.28 68.58 42.42
CA ASP A 96 20.73 68.54 42.21
C ASP A 96 21.33 67.32 41.49
N ALA A 97 20.73 66.96 40.35
CA ALA A 97 21.44 66.13 39.37
C ALA A 97 22.45 67.00 38.59
N SER A 98 23.75 66.79 38.81
CA SER A 98 24.84 67.43 38.05
C SER A 98 24.97 66.91 36.61
N GLU A 99 24.29 65.82 36.27
CA GLU A 99 24.37 65.14 34.96
C GLU A 99 23.05 65.29 34.18
N GLY A 100 23.15 65.60 32.89
CA GLY A 100 22.02 65.66 31.94
C GLY A 100 21.33 64.31 31.70
N THR A 101 20.12 64.33 31.14
CA THR A 101 19.48 63.12 30.58
C THR A 101 20.36 62.54 29.49
N THR A 102 20.70 61.25 29.60
CA THR A 102 21.54 60.55 28.62
C THR A 102 20.81 59.39 27.98
N LEU A 103 21.07 59.19 26.69
CA LEU A 103 20.69 58.00 25.94
C LEU A 103 21.96 57.40 25.36
N SER A 104 22.15 56.11 25.63
CA SER A 104 23.18 55.28 25.03
C SER A 104 22.54 54.07 24.41
N ASN A 105 23.16 53.50 23.39
CA ASN A 105 22.76 52.23 22.83
C ASN A 105 23.98 51.39 22.46
N HIS A 106 23.77 50.09 22.49
CA HIS A 106 24.69 49.10 21.96
C HIS A 106 23.99 48.37 20.82
N PHE A 107 24.63 48.27 19.66
CA PHE A 107 24.02 47.72 18.46
C PHE A 107 24.98 46.78 17.73
N SER A 108 24.39 45.81 17.04
CA SER A 108 25.07 44.90 16.14
C SER A 108 24.61 45.15 14.71
N PHE A 109 25.54 44.98 13.77
CA PHE A 109 25.29 45.27 12.36
C PHE A 109 25.96 44.24 11.45
N ILE A 110 25.44 44.13 10.23
CA ILE A 110 25.98 43.34 9.13
C ILE A 110 26.27 44.27 7.95
N SER A 111 26.94 43.77 6.91
CA SER A 111 27.11 44.49 5.64
C SER A 111 25.78 45.08 5.13
N GLY A 112 25.78 46.37 4.76
CA GLY A 112 24.59 47.06 4.26
C GLY A 112 24.20 46.72 2.82
N PHE A 113 24.91 45.78 2.18
CA PHE A 113 24.65 45.28 0.84
C PHE A 113 24.03 43.88 0.83
N ASP A 114 24.04 43.21 1.98
CA ASP A 114 23.52 41.85 2.13
C ASP A 114 22.10 41.89 2.70
N ASP A 115 21.27 40.98 2.22
CA ASP A 115 19.92 40.79 2.76
C ASP A 115 19.99 39.95 4.05
N TYR A 116 19.61 40.53 5.19
CA TYR A 116 19.45 39.75 6.41
C TYR A 116 18.34 38.70 6.27
N ARG A 117 18.65 37.44 6.63
CA ARG A 117 17.65 36.36 6.75
C ARG A 117 17.65 35.82 8.18
N PRO A 118 16.51 35.71 8.88
CA PRO A 118 16.54 35.20 10.25
C PRO A 118 17.16 33.78 10.32
N PRO A 119 17.77 33.40 11.46
CA PRO A 119 18.20 32.02 11.69
C PRO A 119 17.04 31.06 11.42
N PHE A 120 17.37 29.92 10.79
CA PHE A 120 16.35 28.91 10.50
C PHE A 120 15.90 28.22 11.78
N HIS A 121 14.58 28.20 11.98
CA HIS A 121 13.95 27.44 13.04
C HIS A 121 13.37 26.16 12.46
N TYR A 122 13.78 25.00 13.01
CA TYR A 122 13.18 23.72 12.65
C TYR A 122 11.71 23.72 13.04
N LYS A 123 10.85 23.18 12.17
CA LYS A 123 9.43 22.98 12.50
C LYS A 123 9.32 21.97 13.65
N PRO A 124 8.23 22.04 14.44
CA PRO A 124 7.85 20.96 15.34
C PRO A 124 7.80 19.64 14.57
N LEU A 125 8.29 18.58 15.20
CA LEU A 125 8.20 17.22 14.69
C LEU A 125 7.07 16.50 15.44
N ALA A 126 6.51 15.47 14.81
CA ALA A 126 5.63 14.55 15.50
C ALA A 126 6.40 13.80 16.60
N ASP A 127 5.82 13.71 17.79
CA ASP A 127 6.40 12.94 18.91
C ASP A 127 6.30 11.42 18.68
N GLY A 128 5.38 10.99 17.82
CA GLY A 128 5.16 9.59 17.47
C GLY A 128 4.06 9.43 16.43
N ASP A 129 3.72 8.17 16.17
CA ASP A 129 2.62 7.81 15.26
C ASP A 129 1.26 8.02 15.95
N GLU A 130 0.24 8.33 15.15
CA GLU A 130 -1.13 8.50 15.62
C GLU A 130 -2.10 7.65 14.79
N THR A 131 -3.36 7.55 15.23
CA THR A 131 -4.42 6.93 14.42
C THR A 131 -5.33 7.97 13.79
N ALA A 132 -5.91 7.62 12.65
CA ALA A 132 -6.87 8.43 11.94
C ALA A 132 -7.96 7.56 11.30
N MET A 133 -9.10 8.16 11.00
CA MET A 133 -10.22 7.50 10.34
C MET A 133 -10.14 7.72 8.83
N VAL A 134 -10.32 6.67 8.03
CA VAL A 134 -10.43 6.82 6.57
C VAL A 134 -11.76 7.47 6.21
N VAL A 135 -11.72 8.50 5.35
CA VAL A 135 -12.89 9.29 4.95
C VAL A 135 -13.00 9.43 3.44
N GLY A 136 -14.14 9.90 2.98
CA GLY A 136 -14.45 10.12 1.57
C GLY A 136 -15.86 10.69 1.39
N PRO A 137 -16.36 10.77 0.15
CA PRO A 137 -17.66 11.37 -0.13
C PRO A 137 -18.80 10.56 0.50
N GLU A 138 -19.90 11.25 0.81
CA GLU A 138 -21.07 10.65 1.44
C GLU A 138 -21.60 9.44 0.65
N GLY A 139 -21.96 8.37 1.37
CA GLY A 139 -22.42 7.11 0.78
C GLY A 139 -21.34 6.28 0.07
N GLY A 140 -20.09 6.76 0.05
CA GLY A 140 -18.93 6.00 -0.44
C GLY A 140 -18.54 4.88 0.52
N GLU A 141 -18.01 3.78 -0.04
CA GLU A 141 -17.33 2.73 0.75
C GLU A 141 -15.80 2.77 0.55
N ILE A 142 -15.33 3.22 -0.62
CA ILE A 142 -13.92 3.26 -1.00
C ILE A 142 -13.69 4.60 -1.69
N PHE A 143 -12.67 5.34 -1.24
CA PHE A 143 -12.24 6.58 -1.87
C PHE A 143 -10.72 6.63 -1.94
N VAL A 144 -10.20 6.51 -3.16
CA VAL A 144 -8.78 6.27 -3.45
C VAL A 144 -8.40 6.95 -4.76
N ASN A 145 -7.19 7.50 -4.84
CA ASN A 145 -6.68 8.10 -6.07
C ASN A 145 -5.93 7.07 -6.95
N LYS A 146 -5.41 7.53 -8.10
CA LYS A 146 -4.68 6.69 -9.07
C LYS A 146 -3.41 6.01 -8.51
N ASP A 147 -2.87 6.52 -7.41
CA ASP A 147 -1.63 6.05 -6.79
C ASP A 147 -1.89 5.17 -5.56
N GLY A 148 -3.16 4.84 -5.27
CA GLY A 148 -3.54 4.05 -4.09
C GLY A 148 -3.57 4.84 -2.77
N ALA A 149 -3.51 6.17 -2.83
CA ALA A 149 -3.59 7.03 -1.65
C ALA A 149 -5.06 7.30 -1.26
N ILE A 150 -5.30 7.50 0.03
CA ILE A 150 -6.62 7.71 0.62
C ILE A 150 -6.72 9.09 1.30
N LYS A 151 -7.92 9.46 1.75
CA LYS A 151 -8.14 10.60 2.65
C LYS A 151 -8.39 10.11 4.07
N VAL A 152 -7.90 10.86 5.05
CA VAL A 152 -8.08 10.55 6.47
C VAL A 152 -8.57 11.77 7.25
N HIS A 153 -9.30 11.54 8.34
CA HIS A 153 -9.69 12.53 9.33
C HIS A 153 -8.98 12.23 10.64
N PHE A 154 -8.18 13.18 11.11
CA PHE A 154 -7.42 13.06 12.34
C PHE A 154 -8.28 13.37 13.56
N HIS A 155 -8.08 12.65 14.66
CA HIS A 155 -8.89 12.80 15.88
C HIS A 155 -8.77 14.18 16.55
N TRP A 156 -7.65 14.87 16.37
CA TRP A 156 -7.46 16.24 16.85
C TRP A 156 -8.10 17.31 15.94
N ASN A 157 -8.54 16.95 14.72
CA ASN A 157 -9.20 17.90 13.83
C ASN A 157 -10.65 18.13 14.26
N ARG A 158 -10.86 19.23 14.99
CA ARG A 158 -12.17 19.65 15.51
C ARG A 158 -12.88 20.69 14.63
N TYR A 159 -12.23 21.16 13.56
CA TYR A 159 -12.67 22.32 12.80
C TYR A 159 -13.33 21.91 11.48
N ASP A 160 -12.81 20.86 10.85
CA ASP A 160 -13.29 20.39 9.57
C ASP A 160 -14.16 19.13 9.71
N GLN A 161 -15.14 19.02 8.81
CA GLN A 161 -15.99 17.83 8.73
C GLN A 161 -15.21 16.63 8.21
N PRO A 162 -15.53 15.39 8.62
CA PRO A 162 -14.87 14.17 8.15
C PRO A 162 -15.33 13.78 6.73
N ASP A 163 -15.06 14.63 5.73
CA ASP A 163 -15.43 14.47 4.32
C ASP A 163 -14.22 14.23 3.39
N ASP A 164 -14.41 14.27 2.07
CA ASP A 164 -13.34 14.07 1.07
C ASP A 164 -12.41 15.28 0.88
N GLY A 165 -12.74 16.43 1.45
CA GLY A 165 -11.95 17.66 1.43
C GLY A 165 -10.97 17.79 2.59
N VAL A 166 -11.15 17.04 3.69
CA VAL A 166 -10.51 17.33 4.99
C VAL A 166 -8.99 17.16 5.07
N SER A 167 -8.38 16.35 4.20
CA SER A 167 -6.93 16.11 4.22
C SER A 167 -6.31 16.12 2.83
N CYS A 168 -4.98 16.09 2.76
CA CYS A 168 -4.28 15.75 1.53
C CYS A 168 -4.41 14.25 1.22
N TRP A 169 -3.99 13.83 0.02
CA TRP A 169 -3.88 12.40 -0.27
C TRP A 169 -2.73 11.78 0.51
N VAL A 170 -3.05 10.79 1.36
CA VAL A 170 -2.08 10.09 2.20
C VAL A 170 -1.79 8.72 1.60
N ARG A 171 -0.51 8.46 1.32
CA ARG A 171 -0.06 7.17 0.76
C ARG A 171 -0.22 6.05 1.77
N VAL A 172 -0.50 4.84 1.29
CA VAL A 172 -0.64 3.64 2.11
C VAL A 172 0.54 2.71 1.88
N ALA A 173 1.27 2.39 2.96
CA ALA A 173 2.31 1.37 2.93
C ALA A 173 1.68 0.01 2.60
N GLN A 174 2.26 -0.68 1.62
CA GLN A 174 1.87 -2.03 1.23
C GLN A 174 2.98 -2.99 1.63
N GLY A 175 2.64 -4.24 1.96
CA GLY A 175 3.63 -5.23 2.40
C GLY A 175 4.68 -5.59 1.35
N TRP A 176 4.40 -5.38 0.06
CA TRP A 176 5.34 -5.53 -1.04
C TRP A 176 4.84 -4.77 -2.27
N ASN A 177 5.74 -4.20 -3.08
CA ASN A 177 5.38 -3.45 -4.28
C ASN A 177 6.47 -3.48 -5.37
N GLY A 178 6.06 -3.17 -6.60
CA GLY A 178 6.93 -2.96 -7.75
C GLY A 178 6.18 -2.33 -8.92
N ASN A 179 6.84 -2.19 -10.07
CA ASN A 179 6.22 -1.60 -11.26
C ASN A 179 5.21 -2.58 -11.88
N GLY A 180 3.93 -2.48 -11.49
CA GLY A 180 2.83 -3.31 -12.00
C GLY A 180 2.65 -4.66 -11.29
N PHE A 181 3.26 -4.87 -10.12
CA PHE A 181 3.11 -6.08 -9.30
C PHE A 181 3.23 -5.76 -7.79
N GLY A 182 2.78 -6.69 -6.93
CA GLY A 182 2.88 -6.57 -5.48
C GLY A 182 1.54 -6.75 -4.77
N PHE A 183 1.48 -6.31 -3.51
CA PHE A 183 0.26 -6.29 -2.71
C PHE A 183 -0.48 -4.97 -2.84
N MET A 184 -1.81 -5.05 -2.85
CA MET A 184 -2.69 -3.89 -2.84
C MET A 184 -3.94 -4.19 -2.03
N ALA A 185 -3.96 -3.70 -0.79
CA ALA A 185 -5.16 -3.65 0.04
C ALA A 185 -5.45 -2.18 0.37
N ILE A 186 -6.60 -1.70 -0.09
CA ILE A 186 -6.99 -0.29 0.06
C ILE A 186 -7.89 -0.19 1.30
N PRO A 187 -7.49 0.58 2.33
CA PRO A 187 -8.35 0.89 3.46
C PRO A 187 -9.65 1.54 2.98
N ARG A 188 -10.77 1.10 3.54
CA ARG A 188 -12.12 1.56 3.21
C ARG A 188 -12.54 2.69 4.15
N ILE A 189 -13.50 3.51 3.69
CA ILE A 189 -14.09 4.58 4.51
C ILE A 189 -14.64 3.97 5.81
N GLY A 190 -14.33 4.62 6.93
CA GLY A 190 -14.70 4.18 8.27
C GLY A 190 -13.74 3.16 8.91
N GLN A 191 -12.63 2.81 8.26
CA GLN A 191 -11.57 2.01 8.88
C GLN A 191 -10.56 2.91 9.61
N GLU A 192 -9.96 2.39 10.67
CA GLU A 192 -8.91 3.08 11.43
C GLU A 192 -7.52 2.67 10.92
N VAL A 193 -6.67 3.66 10.68
CA VAL A 193 -5.33 3.50 10.15
C VAL A 193 -4.30 4.16 11.04
N ILE A 194 -3.08 3.63 11.06
CA ILE A 194 -1.92 4.23 11.74
C ILE A 194 -1.25 5.18 10.76
N ILE A 195 -1.04 6.42 11.19
CA ILE A 195 -0.33 7.47 10.48
C ILE A 195 1.04 7.65 11.12
N SER A 196 2.08 7.43 10.31
CA SER A 196 3.45 7.83 10.63
C SER A 196 3.83 9.06 9.81
N TYR A 197 4.93 9.70 10.18
CA TYR A 197 5.41 10.93 9.53
C TYR A 197 6.82 10.74 9.02
N LEU A 198 7.05 11.03 7.73
CA LEU A 198 8.37 10.88 7.13
C LEU A 198 9.36 11.86 7.79
N ASN A 199 10.34 11.32 8.52
CA ASN A 199 11.26 12.05 9.41
C ASN A 199 10.58 12.90 10.49
N GLY A 200 9.40 12.48 10.97
CA GLY A 200 8.65 13.25 11.95
C GLY A 200 8.00 14.52 11.38
N ASP A 201 8.05 14.77 10.06
CA ASP A 201 7.44 15.94 9.45
C ASP A 201 5.90 15.79 9.39
N ILE A 202 5.19 16.53 10.24
CA ILE A 202 3.72 16.53 10.34
C ILE A 202 3.02 16.85 9.00
N ASP A 203 3.70 17.54 8.08
CA ASP A 203 3.18 17.86 6.75
C ASP A 203 3.35 16.70 5.74
N ARG A 204 3.94 15.57 6.16
CA ARG A 204 4.24 14.39 5.33
C ARG A 204 3.72 13.08 5.96
N PRO A 205 2.40 12.97 6.16
CA PRO A 205 1.80 11.75 6.69
C PRO A 205 1.93 10.59 5.69
N ILE A 206 2.05 9.38 6.22
CA ILE A 206 1.98 8.12 5.49
C ILE A 206 1.24 7.11 6.35
N VAL A 207 0.30 6.37 5.76
CA VAL A 207 -0.37 5.26 6.45
C VAL A 207 0.60 4.09 6.50
N THR A 208 0.88 3.57 7.69
CA THR A 208 1.84 2.45 7.90
C THR A 208 1.18 1.17 8.36
N GLY A 209 -0.08 1.22 8.81
CA GLY A 209 -0.83 0.06 9.25
C GLY A 209 -2.33 0.31 9.35
N CYS A 210 -3.07 -0.76 9.60
CA CYS A 210 -4.50 -0.74 9.90
C CYS A 210 -4.74 -1.47 11.21
N VAL A 211 -5.71 -1.01 12.00
CA VAL A 211 -6.05 -1.62 13.28
C VAL A 211 -7.53 -1.96 13.36
N TYR A 212 -7.84 -3.05 14.06
CA TYR A 212 -9.21 -3.35 14.47
C TYR A 212 -9.55 -2.57 15.74
N ASN A 213 -10.82 -2.20 15.88
CA ASN A 213 -11.35 -1.45 17.02
C ASN A 213 -12.79 -1.89 17.34
N GLY A 214 -13.47 -1.18 18.25
CA GLY A 214 -14.84 -1.53 18.65
C GLY A 214 -15.88 -1.49 17.52
N LEU A 215 -15.66 -0.66 16.51
CA LEU A 215 -16.52 -0.53 15.32
C LEU A 215 -16.13 -1.54 14.23
N ASN A 216 -14.83 -1.71 13.99
CA ASN A 216 -14.26 -2.64 13.04
C ASN A 216 -13.62 -3.81 13.78
N ARG A 217 -14.39 -4.87 14.02
CA ARG A 217 -13.90 -6.06 14.73
C ARG A 217 -13.04 -6.97 13.84
N PRO A 218 -12.11 -7.76 14.42
CA PRO A 218 -11.40 -8.80 13.69
C PRO A 218 -12.36 -9.78 12.98
N PRO A 219 -11.95 -10.39 11.85
CA PRO A 219 -12.77 -11.31 11.07
C PRO A 219 -12.93 -12.70 11.72
N LEU A 220 -12.25 -12.93 12.85
CA LEU A 220 -12.20 -14.17 13.61
C LEU A 220 -12.88 -13.97 14.97
N ASP A 221 -13.48 -15.03 15.49
CA ASP A 221 -14.04 -15.05 16.84
C ASP A 221 -12.92 -15.25 17.88
N LEU A 222 -12.28 -14.15 18.28
CA LEU A 222 -11.16 -14.17 19.22
C LEU A 222 -11.66 -14.03 20.67
N PRO A 223 -11.09 -14.79 21.63
CA PRO A 223 -9.89 -15.62 21.51
C PRO A 223 -10.13 -17.10 21.12
N ALA A 224 -11.36 -17.51 20.80
CA ALA A 224 -11.68 -18.91 20.49
C ALA A 224 -10.95 -19.43 19.24
N GLU A 225 -10.83 -18.61 18.21
CA GLU A 225 -10.21 -18.93 16.92
C GLU A 225 -8.74 -18.47 16.82
N LYS A 226 -8.01 -18.43 17.94
CA LYS A 226 -6.64 -17.90 18.02
C LYS A 226 -5.58 -18.64 17.18
N THR A 227 -5.86 -19.87 16.76
CA THR A 227 -4.99 -20.69 15.91
C THR A 227 -5.25 -20.49 14.42
N ARG A 228 -6.19 -19.58 14.06
CA ARG A 228 -6.52 -19.30 12.67
C ARG A 228 -5.80 -18.06 12.15
N THR A 229 -5.35 -18.17 10.90
CA THR A 229 -4.89 -17.05 10.08
C THR A 229 -5.81 -16.89 8.88
N THR A 230 -6.30 -15.68 8.58
CA THR A 230 -7.25 -15.47 7.48
C THR A 230 -6.97 -14.22 6.66
N PHE A 231 -7.15 -14.33 5.34
CA PHE A 231 -7.31 -13.22 4.41
C PHE A 231 -8.77 -13.20 3.93
N LYS A 232 -9.58 -12.36 4.58
CA LYS A 232 -11.02 -12.25 4.34
C LYS A 232 -11.37 -10.89 3.74
N THR A 233 -11.97 -10.90 2.57
CA THR A 233 -12.41 -9.70 1.84
C THR A 233 -13.89 -9.41 2.10
N LYS A 234 -14.41 -8.29 1.62
CA LYS A 234 -15.86 -7.97 1.70
C LYS A 234 -16.37 -7.55 0.34
N THR A 235 -17.50 -8.10 -0.09
CA THR A 235 -18.21 -7.66 -1.29
C THR A 235 -18.47 -6.15 -1.22
N HIS A 236 -17.99 -5.40 -2.22
CA HIS A 236 -18.24 -3.96 -2.29
C HIS A 236 -19.73 -3.68 -2.52
N LYS A 237 -20.33 -2.77 -1.75
CA LYS A 237 -21.76 -2.41 -1.81
C LYS A 237 -22.70 -3.62 -1.79
N GLY A 238 -22.33 -4.68 -1.06
CA GLY A 238 -23.11 -5.91 -1.01
C GLY A 238 -22.79 -6.76 0.22
N LYS A 239 -23.48 -7.90 0.31
CA LYS A 239 -23.22 -8.92 1.35
C LYS A 239 -22.27 -9.99 0.80
N GLY A 240 -21.50 -10.61 1.68
CA GLY A 240 -20.59 -11.71 1.33
C GLY A 240 -19.11 -11.35 1.36
N PHE A 241 -18.29 -12.36 1.09
CA PHE A 241 -16.83 -12.30 1.23
C PHE A 241 -16.15 -13.41 0.44
N ASN A 242 -14.91 -13.17 0.00
CA ASN A 242 -13.97 -14.25 -0.33
C ASN A 242 -13.04 -14.46 0.86
N GLU A 243 -12.57 -15.69 1.06
CA GLU A 243 -11.70 -16.04 2.18
C GLU A 243 -10.66 -17.08 1.77
N LEU A 244 -9.42 -16.84 2.18
CA LEU A 244 -8.37 -17.86 2.31
C LEU A 244 -8.00 -17.92 3.79
N ARG A 245 -8.19 -19.08 4.41
CA ARG A 245 -7.98 -19.28 5.85
C ARG A 245 -7.16 -20.53 6.10
N PHE A 246 -6.29 -20.44 7.09
CA PHE A 246 -5.45 -21.51 7.61
C PHE A 246 -5.85 -21.75 9.07
N GLU A 247 -6.11 -23.00 9.42
CA GLU A 247 -6.26 -23.48 10.79
C GLU A 247 -5.01 -24.29 11.16
N ASP A 248 -4.33 -23.89 12.23
CA ASP A 248 -3.09 -24.51 12.69
C ASP A 248 -3.28 -25.29 14.01
N ALA A 249 -4.54 -25.51 14.43
CA ALA A 249 -4.84 -26.39 15.55
C ALA A 249 -4.39 -27.83 15.23
N LYS A 250 -3.57 -28.39 16.12
CA LYS A 250 -3.01 -29.75 15.98
C LYS A 250 -4.12 -30.79 15.75
N ASP A 251 -3.90 -31.66 14.77
CA ASP A 251 -4.81 -32.75 14.39
C ASP A 251 -6.17 -32.24 13.86
N SER A 252 -6.27 -30.96 13.50
CA SER A 252 -7.44 -30.29 12.92
C SER A 252 -7.03 -29.23 11.89
N GLU A 253 -5.84 -29.38 11.31
CA GLU A 253 -5.27 -28.43 10.36
C GLU A 253 -6.12 -28.36 9.09
N GLU A 254 -6.40 -27.15 8.62
CA GLU A 254 -7.25 -26.93 7.44
C GLU A 254 -6.73 -25.74 6.62
N ILE A 255 -6.75 -25.90 5.29
CA ILE A 255 -6.76 -24.76 4.37
C ILE A 255 -8.16 -24.63 3.80
N TYR A 256 -8.84 -23.53 4.15
CA TYR A 256 -10.16 -23.20 3.67
C TYR A 256 -10.08 -22.12 2.59
N PHE A 257 -10.69 -22.40 1.44
CA PHE A 257 -10.79 -21.46 0.33
C PHE A 257 -12.26 -21.27 -0.07
N ARG A 258 -12.73 -20.02 -0.03
CA ARG A 258 -14.11 -19.65 -0.36
C ARG A 258 -14.14 -18.58 -1.44
N GLY A 259 -14.72 -18.94 -2.59
CA GLY A 259 -15.15 -17.98 -3.61
C GLY A 259 -16.59 -17.52 -3.34
N GLN A 260 -16.84 -16.21 -3.36
CA GLN A 260 -18.20 -15.66 -3.22
C GLN A 260 -19.05 -15.86 -4.48
N LYS A 261 -18.41 -16.02 -5.65
CA LYS A 261 -19.07 -16.22 -6.94
C LYS A 261 -18.27 -17.18 -7.83
N ASP A 262 -17.32 -16.65 -8.59
CA ASP A 262 -16.54 -17.42 -9.57
C ASP A 262 -15.13 -17.71 -9.02
N PHE A 263 -14.61 -18.90 -9.31
CA PHE A 263 -13.20 -19.24 -9.12
C PHE A 263 -12.59 -19.61 -10.48
N THR A 264 -11.47 -18.99 -10.82
CA THR A 264 -10.76 -19.26 -12.09
C THR A 264 -9.29 -19.48 -11.80
N ALA A 265 -8.77 -20.61 -12.27
CA ALA A 265 -7.36 -20.94 -12.23
C ALA A 265 -6.83 -21.07 -13.67
N HIS A 266 -5.80 -20.31 -14.01
CA HIS A 266 -5.13 -20.38 -15.31
C HIS A 266 -3.68 -20.77 -15.11
N ILE A 267 -3.35 -22.02 -15.45
CA ILE A 267 -2.04 -22.64 -15.20
C ILE A 267 -1.37 -22.84 -16.55
N ARG A 268 -0.18 -22.24 -16.74
CA ARG A 268 0.51 -22.23 -18.04
C ARG A 268 1.36 -23.45 -18.34
N ASN A 269 1.61 -24.28 -17.35
CA ASN A 269 2.41 -25.49 -17.49
C ASN A 269 1.68 -26.67 -16.84
N ASP A 270 2.14 -27.11 -15.66
CA ASP A 270 1.62 -28.32 -15.01
C ASP A 270 0.83 -28.00 -13.74
N ALA A 271 -0.21 -28.79 -13.50
CA ALA A 271 -0.94 -28.83 -12.24
C ALA A 271 -0.85 -30.25 -11.64
N TYR A 272 -0.45 -30.35 -10.38
CA TYR A 272 -0.28 -31.63 -9.69
C TYR A 272 -1.08 -31.65 -8.39
N TRP A 273 -1.79 -32.76 -8.15
CA TRP A 273 -2.58 -32.99 -6.96
C TRP A 273 -2.21 -34.35 -6.36
N HIS A 274 -1.70 -34.35 -5.14
CA HIS A 274 -1.44 -35.58 -4.38
C HIS A 274 -2.24 -35.55 -3.09
N ILE A 275 -3.26 -36.40 -3.04
CA ILE A 275 -4.17 -36.52 -1.91
C ILE A 275 -3.96 -37.91 -1.32
N LYS A 276 -3.48 -37.97 -0.08
CA LYS A 276 -3.09 -39.23 0.59
C LYS A 276 -4.27 -40.04 1.13
N HIS A 277 -5.40 -39.37 1.35
CA HIS A 277 -6.62 -39.98 1.85
C HIS A 277 -7.70 -39.82 0.79
N ASP A 278 -8.77 -39.06 1.06
CA ASP A 278 -9.92 -38.98 0.18
C ASP A 278 -10.02 -37.66 -0.58
N GLN A 279 -10.53 -37.72 -1.80
CA GLN A 279 -11.00 -36.57 -2.56
C GLN A 279 -12.50 -36.66 -2.77
N LYS A 280 -13.24 -35.64 -2.35
CA LYS A 280 -14.68 -35.50 -2.61
C LYS A 280 -14.95 -34.28 -3.48
N GLN A 281 -15.71 -34.48 -4.56
CA GLN A 281 -16.16 -33.42 -5.45
C GLN A 281 -17.67 -33.49 -5.63
N ARG A 282 -18.36 -32.36 -5.49
CA ARG A 282 -19.79 -32.21 -5.78
C ARG A 282 -19.98 -31.01 -6.69
N ILE A 283 -20.71 -31.21 -7.78
CA ILE A 283 -21.07 -30.17 -8.74
C ILE A 283 -22.58 -30.27 -8.91
N ASP A 284 -23.30 -29.25 -8.45
CA ASP A 284 -24.77 -29.25 -8.44
C ASP A 284 -25.39 -28.97 -9.82
N ASN A 285 -24.58 -28.53 -10.78
CA ASN A 285 -24.99 -28.29 -12.15
C ASN A 285 -24.09 -29.09 -13.11
N ASN A 286 -23.46 -28.43 -14.09
CA ASN A 286 -22.72 -29.13 -15.15
C ASN A 286 -21.22 -29.17 -14.89
N ARG A 287 -20.60 -30.29 -15.24
CA ARG A 287 -19.14 -30.41 -15.41
C ARG A 287 -18.83 -30.56 -16.90
N TYR A 288 -17.88 -29.76 -17.39
CA TYR A 288 -17.32 -29.90 -18.74
C TYR A 288 -15.82 -30.20 -18.62
N HIS A 289 -15.32 -31.07 -19.49
CA HIS A 289 -13.90 -31.44 -19.55
C HIS A 289 -13.48 -31.59 -21.00
N ASP A 290 -12.44 -30.86 -21.40
CA ASP A 290 -11.82 -30.92 -22.73
C ASP A 290 -10.35 -31.27 -22.55
N ILE A 291 -9.98 -32.49 -22.95
CA ILE A 291 -8.60 -32.97 -22.93
C ILE A 291 -8.18 -33.13 -24.39
N ARG A 292 -7.15 -32.39 -24.79
CA ARG A 292 -6.71 -32.32 -26.19
C ARG A 292 -5.81 -33.47 -26.63
N ALA A 293 -5.17 -34.13 -25.66
CA ALA A 293 -4.32 -35.28 -25.89
C ALA A 293 -4.91 -36.48 -25.13
N ASP A 294 -4.12 -37.12 -24.27
CA ASP A 294 -4.49 -38.38 -23.65
C ASP A 294 -5.11 -38.20 -22.24
N ASP A 295 -6.11 -39.01 -21.94
CA ASP A 295 -6.69 -39.16 -20.61
C ASP A 295 -6.45 -40.58 -20.10
N HIS A 296 -5.62 -40.71 -19.06
CA HIS A 296 -5.33 -41.99 -18.41
C HIS A 296 -5.98 -42.03 -17.03
N HIS A 297 -6.87 -43.01 -16.84
CA HIS A 297 -7.55 -43.20 -15.57
C HIS A 297 -7.35 -44.62 -15.05
N GLN A 298 -6.61 -44.75 -13.96
CA GLN A 298 -6.35 -46.01 -13.28
C GLN A 298 -7.00 -46.01 -11.89
N VAL A 299 -7.74 -47.08 -11.59
CA VAL A 299 -8.37 -47.30 -10.29
C VAL A 299 -7.94 -48.68 -9.81
N ALA A 300 -7.23 -48.76 -8.68
CA ALA A 300 -6.77 -50.04 -8.13
C ALA A 300 -7.91 -50.83 -7.46
N GLY A 301 -8.87 -50.12 -6.85
CA GLY A 301 -10.07 -50.70 -6.27
C GLY A 301 -11.23 -50.77 -7.27
N SER A 302 -12.45 -50.62 -6.77
CA SER A 302 -13.66 -50.62 -7.60
C SER A 302 -13.94 -49.25 -8.21
N ARG A 303 -14.39 -49.23 -9.48
CA ARG A 303 -15.00 -48.05 -10.11
C ARG A 303 -16.50 -48.28 -10.27
N LYS A 304 -17.31 -47.40 -9.68
CA LYS A 304 -18.77 -47.36 -9.87
C LYS A 304 -19.16 -46.06 -10.57
N ILE A 305 -19.93 -46.17 -11.64
CA ILE A 305 -20.50 -45.03 -12.35
C ILE A 305 -22.02 -45.25 -12.38
N THR A 306 -22.76 -44.22 -11.99
CA THR A 306 -24.21 -44.21 -12.09
C THR A 306 -24.62 -42.97 -12.87
N THR A 307 -25.46 -43.16 -13.89
CA THR A 307 -26.00 -42.07 -14.70
C THR A 307 -27.49 -42.31 -14.82
N GLU A 308 -28.28 -41.35 -14.34
CA GLU A 308 -29.75 -41.43 -14.39
C GLU A 308 -30.28 -41.06 -15.77
N GLY A 309 -29.55 -40.21 -16.50
CA GLY A 309 -29.83 -39.84 -17.87
C GLY A 309 -29.10 -40.72 -18.88
N ASN A 310 -28.87 -40.16 -20.06
CA ASN A 310 -28.25 -40.87 -21.17
C ASN A 310 -26.71 -40.81 -21.10
N VAL A 311 -26.07 -41.91 -21.49
CA VAL A 311 -24.63 -41.96 -21.75
C VAL A 311 -24.42 -42.10 -23.25
N SER A 312 -23.55 -41.27 -23.83
CA SER A 312 -23.15 -41.34 -25.24
C SER A 312 -21.63 -41.42 -25.34
N HIS A 313 -21.13 -42.46 -25.99
CA HIS A 313 -19.70 -42.63 -26.28
C HIS A 313 -19.51 -42.67 -27.80
N ARG A 314 -18.76 -41.71 -28.32
CA ARG A 314 -18.31 -41.70 -29.72
C ARG A 314 -16.81 -41.90 -29.75
N ILE A 315 -16.38 -43.00 -30.35
CA ILE A 315 -14.97 -43.35 -30.49
C ILE A 315 -14.69 -43.41 -31.99
N ALA A 316 -13.79 -42.55 -32.48
CA ALA A 316 -13.43 -42.49 -33.89
C ALA A 316 -12.49 -43.63 -34.31
N GLY A 317 -11.62 -44.04 -33.38
CA GLY A 317 -10.72 -45.19 -33.54
C GLY A 317 -11.33 -46.48 -33.03
N SER A 318 -10.53 -47.28 -32.33
CA SER A 318 -10.96 -48.55 -31.73
C SER A 318 -11.42 -48.38 -30.29
N GLN A 319 -12.40 -49.19 -29.88
CA GLN A 319 -12.74 -49.42 -28.48
C GLN A 319 -12.33 -50.85 -28.12
N HIS A 320 -11.49 -51.00 -27.09
CA HIS A 320 -11.10 -52.30 -26.55
C HIS A 320 -11.64 -52.42 -25.12
N ILE A 321 -12.44 -53.46 -24.86
CA ILE A 321 -12.99 -53.77 -23.54
C ILE A 321 -12.53 -55.19 -23.19
N GLN A 322 -11.74 -55.30 -22.12
CA GLN A 322 -11.28 -56.57 -21.59
C GLN A 322 -11.76 -56.70 -20.15
N THR A 323 -12.42 -57.81 -19.85
CA THR A 323 -12.91 -58.16 -18.51
C THR A 323 -12.32 -59.51 -18.14
N GLY A 324 -11.80 -59.63 -16.92
CA GLY A 324 -11.15 -60.86 -16.45
C GLY A 324 -12.13 -61.99 -16.10
N ASP A 325 -13.36 -61.65 -15.72
CA ASP A 325 -14.39 -62.60 -15.30
C ASP A 325 -15.66 -62.45 -16.14
N VAL A 326 -16.63 -61.66 -15.70
CA VAL A 326 -17.93 -61.52 -16.39
C VAL A 326 -18.15 -60.11 -16.93
N THR A 327 -18.48 -60.02 -18.22
CA THR A 327 -19.11 -58.82 -18.82
C THR A 327 -20.62 -59.04 -18.90
N VAL A 328 -21.40 -58.18 -18.23
CA VAL A 328 -22.88 -58.19 -18.30
C VAL A 328 -23.37 -56.96 -19.06
N ILE A 329 -24.22 -57.18 -20.06
CA ILE A 329 -24.95 -56.11 -20.75
C ILE A 329 -26.44 -56.49 -20.65
N ASP A 330 -27.18 -55.69 -19.90
CA ASP A 330 -28.63 -55.86 -19.72
C ASP A 330 -29.36 -54.64 -20.27
N SER A 331 -30.41 -54.87 -21.04
CA SER A 331 -31.23 -53.82 -21.66
C SER A 331 -32.69 -54.20 -21.57
N GLY A 332 -33.50 -53.29 -21.01
CA GLY A 332 -34.95 -53.49 -20.86
C GLY A 332 -35.73 -53.41 -22.17
N GLN A 333 -35.11 -52.97 -23.27
CA GLN A 333 -35.78 -52.87 -24.57
C GLN A 333 -34.98 -53.58 -25.67
N GLU A 334 -33.84 -53.03 -26.06
CA GLU A 334 -33.07 -53.55 -27.20
C GLU A 334 -31.57 -53.29 -27.07
N ILE A 335 -30.78 -54.15 -27.72
CA ILE A 335 -29.34 -53.97 -27.94
C ILE A 335 -29.11 -54.07 -29.46
N HIS A 336 -28.60 -53.00 -30.06
CA HIS A 336 -28.27 -52.95 -31.49
C HIS A 336 -26.77 -53.12 -31.70
N LEU A 337 -26.38 -54.17 -32.43
CA LEU A 337 -24.99 -54.39 -32.86
C LEU A 337 -24.96 -54.44 -34.39
N LYS A 338 -24.27 -53.47 -35.02
CA LYS A 338 -24.14 -53.40 -36.47
C LYS A 338 -22.67 -53.36 -36.86
N SER A 339 -22.28 -54.20 -37.83
CA SER A 339 -20.96 -54.18 -38.46
C SER A 339 -21.11 -54.12 -39.98
N GLY A 340 -20.31 -53.25 -40.62
CA GLY A 340 -20.31 -53.08 -42.06
C GLY A 340 -19.55 -54.17 -42.81
N ALA A 341 -18.47 -54.71 -42.24
CA ALA A 341 -17.62 -55.72 -42.87
C ALA A 341 -17.86 -57.15 -42.35
N GLY A 342 -18.35 -57.28 -41.12
CA GLY A 342 -18.64 -58.58 -40.49
C GLY A 342 -18.52 -58.52 -38.97
N SER A 343 -19.38 -59.27 -38.28
CA SER A 343 -19.26 -59.51 -36.84
C SER A 343 -18.77 -60.93 -36.61
N ARG A 344 -17.70 -61.10 -35.83
CA ARG A 344 -17.14 -62.41 -35.51
C ARG A 344 -17.15 -62.60 -33.99
N VAL A 345 -18.02 -63.48 -33.52
CA VAL A 345 -18.02 -63.96 -32.14
C VAL A 345 -17.31 -65.31 -32.14
N ARG A 346 -16.20 -65.43 -31.39
CA ARG A 346 -15.56 -66.73 -31.11
C ARG A 346 -15.84 -67.09 -29.67
N ASN A 347 -16.40 -68.27 -29.44
CA ASN A 347 -16.58 -68.82 -28.12
C ASN A 347 -15.65 -70.03 -27.98
N HIS A 348 -14.77 -69.99 -26.98
CA HIS A 348 -13.91 -71.10 -26.59
C HIS A 348 -14.37 -71.56 -25.21
N ALA A 349 -15.43 -72.37 -25.17
CA ALA A 349 -15.95 -72.93 -23.92
C ALA A 349 -15.93 -74.46 -23.99
N GLU A 350 -15.30 -75.10 -23.00
CA GLU A 350 -15.26 -76.57 -22.87
C GLU A 350 -16.64 -77.17 -22.50
N SER A 351 -17.56 -76.35 -21.99
CA SER A 351 -18.95 -76.74 -21.67
C SER A 351 -19.94 -75.56 -21.86
N GLY A 352 -19.80 -74.81 -22.95
CA GLY A 352 -20.62 -73.62 -23.22
C GLY A 352 -22.04 -73.95 -23.68
N ARG A 353 -23.06 -73.41 -23.01
CA ARG A 353 -24.47 -73.50 -23.42
C ARG A 353 -24.90 -72.17 -24.04
N PHE A 354 -24.92 -72.07 -25.37
CA PHE A 354 -25.60 -70.98 -26.07
C PHE A 354 -27.10 -71.26 -26.05
N ILE A 355 -27.87 -70.50 -25.29
CA ILE A 355 -29.34 -70.59 -25.28
C ILE A 355 -29.88 -69.38 -26.04
N THR A 356 -30.41 -69.61 -27.24
CA THR A 356 -31.15 -68.60 -28.01
C THR A 356 -32.64 -68.95 -27.98
N SER A 357 -33.42 -68.34 -27.09
CA SER A 357 -34.87 -68.51 -27.10
C SER A 357 -35.49 -67.62 -28.19
N HIS A 358 -35.85 -68.21 -29.33
CA HIS A 358 -36.58 -67.53 -30.39
C HIS A 358 -38.09 -67.59 -30.12
N THR A 359 -38.75 -66.47 -29.89
CA THR A 359 -40.23 -66.40 -29.95
C THR A 359 -40.62 -66.05 -31.38
N ARG A 360 -40.99 -67.05 -32.20
CA ARG A 360 -41.60 -66.81 -33.53
C ARG A 360 -42.98 -66.16 -33.35
N ARG A 361 -43.18 -64.92 -33.81
CA ARG A 361 -44.52 -64.39 -34.07
C ARG A 361 -45.00 -64.93 -35.42
N TYR A 362 -46.01 -65.79 -35.42
CA TYR A 362 -46.73 -66.19 -36.61
C TYR A 362 -47.67 -65.05 -37.02
N PHE A 363 -47.44 -64.45 -38.19
CA PHE A 363 -48.46 -63.64 -38.85
C PHE A 363 -49.36 -64.59 -39.64
N MET A 364 -50.62 -64.76 -39.21
CA MET A 364 -51.65 -65.33 -40.08
C MET A 364 -52.11 -64.25 -41.06
N THR A 365 -51.86 -64.48 -42.35
CA THR A 365 -52.56 -63.78 -43.43
C THR A 365 -53.99 -64.30 -43.51
N PRO A 366 -55.04 -63.45 -43.59
CA PRO A 366 -56.39 -63.93 -43.85
C PRO A 366 -56.48 -64.45 -45.29
N ALA A 367 -57.13 -65.60 -45.47
CA ALA A 367 -57.35 -66.19 -46.78
C ALA A 367 -58.49 -65.45 -47.52
N LYS A 368 -58.13 -64.94 -48.70
CA LYS A 368 -58.94 -64.45 -49.85
C LYS A 368 -60.15 -63.55 -49.60
#